data_AF-A0A970VLF6-F1
#
_entry.id   AF-A0A970VLF6-F1
#
_cell.length_a   1.000
_cell.length_b   1.000
_cell.length_c   1.000
_cell.angle_alpha   90.00
_cell.angle_beta   90.00
_cell.angle_gamma   90.00
#
_symmetry.space_group_name_H-M   'P 1'
#
loop_
_entity.id
_entity.type
_entity.pdbx_description
1 polymer ?
#
loop_
_entity_poly.entity_id
_entity_poly.type
_entity_poly.pdbx_seq_one_letter_code
_entity_poly.pdbx_strand_id
1 'polypeptide(L)'
;MGLTIDNIYDKEFALKGGGYDRNDVDQFLDEICDEMINMQERMQTLTADLKQAQLAAEAAKEARVAAPQKTEVVQTAAPVAKTSETLEGILLSAQKLADEAVQNAQRRADEIVKEAEDQASKIVDDAQEEKSALDKQLGTMKTAATEYRANFLAMVDKYKKMIENETSDFSKKK
;
A
#
# COMPACT_ATOMS: atom_id res chain seq x y z
N MET A 1 -7.46 13.83 -21.75
CA MET A 1 -8.11 12.57 -22.16
C MET A 1 -7.09 11.48 -22.01
N GLY A 2 -7.24 10.67 -20.96
CA GLY A 2 -6.35 9.56 -20.64
C GLY A 2 -6.92 8.24 -21.17
N LEU A 3 -6.10 7.20 -21.13
CA LEU A 3 -6.49 5.82 -21.46
C LEU A 3 -7.72 5.42 -20.61
N THR A 4 -8.77 4.86 -21.23
CA THR A 4 -9.89 4.23 -20.52
C THR A 4 -9.75 2.72 -20.51
N ILE A 5 -10.49 2.03 -19.64
CA ILE A 5 -10.54 0.57 -19.57
C ILE A 5 -10.95 -0.01 -20.94
N ASP A 6 -11.96 0.58 -21.59
CA ASP A 6 -12.37 0.19 -22.95
C ASP A 6 -11.23 0.34 -23.97
N ASN A 7 -10.35 1.34 -23.80
CA ASN A 7 -9.20 1.52 -24.70
C ASN A 7 -8.13 0.45 -24.54
N ILE A 8 -8.08 -0.24 -23.39
CA ILE A 8 -7.18 -1.36 -23.16
C ILE A 8 -7.77 -2.63 -23.74
N TYR A 9 -9.08 -2.88 -23.53
CA TYR A 9 -9.78 -4.02 -24.12
C TYR A 9 -9.76 -4.02 -25.65
N ASP A 10 -9.95 -2.85 -26.27
CA ASP A 10 -9.96 -2.73 -27.73
C ASP A 10 -8.54 -2.62 -28.34
N LYS A 11 -7.48 -2.78 -27.53
CA LYS A 11 -6.11 -2.52 -27.98
C LYS A 11 -5.52 -3.71 -28.74
N GLU A 12 -5.35 -3.53 -30.05
CA GLU A 12 -4.58 -4.47 -30.86
C GLU A 12 -3.12 -4.03 -31.04
N PHE A 13 -2.17 -4.94 -30.81
CA PHE A 13 -0.74 -4.73 -31.06
C PHE A 13 -0.30 -5.31 -32.41
N ALA A 14 0.51 -4.55 -33.15
CA ALA A 14 1.11 -5.02 -34.39
C ALA A 14 2.25 -6.01 -34.10
N LEU A 15 2.19 -7.21 -34.69
CA LEU A 15 3.30 -8.17 -34.61
C LEU A 15 4.47 -7.71 -35.49
N LYS A 16 5.59 -7.38 -34.86
CA LYS A 16 6.91 -7.23 -35.51
C LYS A 16 7.83 -8.33 -34.98
N GLY A 17 8.57 -8.99 -35.87
CA GLY A 17 9.36 -10.18 -35.53
C GLY A 17 10.31 -9.94 -34.35
N GLY A 18 10.19 -10.78 -33.30
CA GLY A 18 10.89 -10.62 -32.02
C GLY A 18 10.09 -9.93 -30.91
N GLY A 19 8.76 -9.84 -31.03
CA GLY A 19 7.87 -9.23 -30.04
C GLY A 19 7.61 -10.08 -28.78
N TYR A 20 6.89 -9.47 -27.84
CA TYR A 20 6.43 -10.12 -26.61
C TYR A 20 5.44 -11.26 -26.90
N ASP A 21 5.35 -12.23 -25.98
CA ASP A 21 4.35 -13.28 -26.05
C ASP A 21 2.96 -12.68 -25.91
N ARG A 22 2.05 -13.05 -26.82
CA ARG A 22 0.70 -12.50 -26.85
C ARG A 22 -0.09 -12.81 -25.58
N ASN A 23 0.04 -14.04 -25.04
CA ASN A 23 -0.70 -14.47 -23.86
C ASN A 23 -0.20 -13.74 -22.61
N ASP A 24 1.11 -13.50 -22.51
CA ASP A 24 1.72 -12.77 -21.41
C ASP A 24 1.29 -11.29 -21.41
N VAL A 25 1.22 -10.69 -22.61
CA VAL A 25 0.69 -9.34 -22.78
C VAL A 25 -0.80 -9.27 -22.43
N ASP A 26 -1.61 -10.22 -22.90
CA ASP A 26 -3.05 -10.26 -22.62
C ASP A 26 -3.31 -10.41 -21.11
N GLN A 27 -2.58 -11.30 -20.41
CA GLN A 27 -2.69 -11.45 -18.95
C GLN A 27 -2.32 -10.16 -18.21
N PHE A 28 -1.23 -9.50 -18.61
CA PHE A 28 -0.82 -8.25 -18.00
C PHE A 28 -1.82 -7.11 -18.25
N LEU A 29 -2.46 -7.08 -19.42
CA LEU A 29 -3.52 -6.12 -19.71
C LEU A 29 -4.77 -6.36 -18.85
N ASP A 30 -5.14 -7.61 -18.58
CA ASP A 30 -6.24 -7.93 -17.65
C ASP A 30 -5.93 -7.43 -16.23
N GLU A 31 -4.70 -7.63 -15.74
CA GLU A 31 -4.25 -7.12 -14.43
C GLU A 31 -4.33 -5.58 -14.35
N ILE A 32 -3.94 -4.87 -15.40
CA ILE A 32 -4.06 -3.41 -15.47
C ILE A 32 -5.53 -2.98 -15.48
N CYS A 33 -6.40 -3.68 -16.21
CA CYS A 33 -7.83 -3.39 -16.24
C CYS A 33 -8.45 -3.53 -14.84
N ASP A 34 -8.15 -4.61 -14.13
CA ASP A 34 -8.63 -4.85 -12.77
C ASP A 34 -8.15 -3.76 -11.79
N GLU A 35 -6.88 -3.37 -11.88
CA GLU A 35 -6.34 -2.31 -11.02
C GLU A 35 -6.97 -0.94 -11.34
N MET A 36 -7.18 -0.63 -12.63
CA MET A 36 -7.84 0.61 -13.04
C MET A 36 -9.30 0.68 -12.60
N ILE A 37 -10.04 -0.43 -12.63
CA ILE A 37 -11.40 -0.51 -12.09
C ILE A 37 -11.38 -0.20 -10.59
N ASN A 38 -10.49 -0.86 -9.83
CA ASN A 38 -10.38 -0.66 -8.39
C ASN A 38 -10.00 0.80 -8.05
N MET A 39 -9.10 1.40 -8.82
CA MET A 39 -8.72 2.80 -8.64
C MET A 39 -9.89 3.76 -8.96
N GLN A 40 -10.67 3.50 -10.02
CA GLN A 40 -11.84 4.30 -10.33
C GLN A 40 -12.93 4.19 -9.25
N GLU A 41 -13.20 2.99 -8.77
CA GLU A 41 -14.12 2.76 -7.65
C GLU A 41 -13.67 3.52 -6.40
N ARG A 42 -12.38 3.44 -6.05
CA ARG A 42 -11.81 4.22 -4.93
C ARG A 42 -11.92 5.73 -5.13
N MET A 43 -11.71 6.24 -6.35
CA MET A 43 -11.90 7.67 -6.61
C MET A 43 -13.37 8.08 -6.48
N GLN A 44 -14.30 7.24 -6.93
CA GLN A 44 -15.73 7.49 -6.81
C GLN A 44 -16.17 7.48 -5.34
N THR A 45 -15.72 6.50 -4.55
CA THR A 45 -16.03 6.44 -3.12
C THR A 45 -15.45 7.63 -2.37
N LEU A 46 -14.18 8.00 -2.60
CA LEU A 46 -13.58 9.19 -1.97
C LEU A 46 -14.32 10.47 -2.35
N THR A 47 -14.74 10.61 -3.61
CA THR A 47 -15.49 11.78 -4.06
C THR A 47 -16.87 11.83 -3.41
N ALA A 48 -17.53 10.68 -3.25
CA ALA A 48 -18.81 10.57 -2.55
C ALA A 48 -18.66 10.93 -1.07
N ASP A 49 -17.63 10.41 -0.39
CA ASP A 49 -17.34 10.69 1.01
C ASP A 49 -17.02 12.17 1.24
N LEU A 50 -16.21 12.77 0.36
CA LEU A 50 -15.91 14.20 0.42
C LEU A 50 -17.18 15.05 0.24
N LYS A 51 -18.05 14.67 -0.71
CA LYS A 51 -19.33 15.36 -0.92
C LYS A 51 -20.25 15.20 0.30
N GLN A 52 -20.29 14.02 0.91
CA GLN A 52 -21.08 13.77 2.11
C GLN A 52 -20.54 14.55 3.32
N ALA A 53 -19.22 14.61 3.49
CA ALA A 53 -18.58 15.42 4.53
C ALA A 53 -18.81 16.92 4.33
N GLN A 54 -18.80 17.40 3.08
CA GLN A 54 -19.14 18.79 2.74
C GLN A 54 -20.59 19.11 3.07
N LEU A 55 -21.54 18.25 2.68
CA LEU A 55 -22.96 18.44 3.00
C LEU A 55 -23.22 18.36 4.51
N ALA A 56 -22.53 17.47 5.23
CA ALA A 56 -22.62 17.41 6.70
C ALA A 56 -22.03 18.66 7.36
N ALA A 57 -20.92 19.20 6.83
CA ALA A 57 -20.33 20.44 7.29
C ALA A 57 -21.20 21.67 6.95
N GLU A 58 -21.87 21.68 5.80
CA GLU A 58 -22.84 22.71 5.43
C GLU A 58 -24.12 22.61 6.25
N ALA A 59 -24.66 21.41 6.50
CA ALA A 59 -25.78 21.21 7.41
C ALA A 59 -25.43 21.61 8.85
N ALA A 60 -24.19 21.39 9.29
CA ALA A 60 -23.70 21.88 10.59
C ALA A 60 -23.54 23.41 10.61
N LYS A 61 -23.23 24.04 9.47
CA LYS A 61 -23.23 25.50 9.30
C LYS A 61 -24.65 26.06 9.26
N GLU A 62 -25.57 25.44 8.53
CA GLU A 62 -26.98 25.84 8.43
C GLU A 62 -27.74 25.63 9.75
N ALA A 63 -27.46 24.56 10.50
CA ALA A 63 -27.96 24.39 11.87
C ALA A 63 -27.44 25.47 12.83
N ARG A 64 -26.27 26.08 12.53
CA ARG A 64 -25.75 27.28 13.20
C ARG A 64 -26.44 28.58 12.75
N VAL A 65 -27.13 28.58 11.60
CA VAL A 65 -27.85 29.73 11.03
C VAL A 65 -29.37 29.66 11.33
N ALA A 66 -29.93 28.47 11.59
CA ALA A 66 -31.35 28.24 11.83
C ALA A 66 -31.82 28.43 13.29
N ALA A 67 -30.91 28.62 14.25
CA ALA A 67 -31.24 29.33 15.49
C ALA A 67 -31.24 30.83 15.18
N PRO A 68 -32.28 31.61 15.56
CA PRO A 68 -32.55 32.91 14.95
C PRO A 68 -31.35 33.84 15.11
N GLN A 69 -30.68 34.09 13.98
CA GLN A 69 -29.80 35.23 13.83
C GLN A 69 -30.67 36.48 13.92
N LYS A 70 -30.59 37.17 15.06
CA LYS A 70 -30.71 38.61 15.03
C LYS A 70 -29.40 39.17 14.51
N THR A 71 -29.56 40.11 13.58
CA THR A 71 -28.69 41.26 13.25
C THR A 71 -27.54 41.09 12.26
N GLU A 72 -27.82 41.41 11.00
CA GLU A 72 -27.18 42.58 10.41
C GLU A 72 -27.61 43.83 11.19
N VAL A 73 -26.68 44.47 11.89
CA VAL A 73 -26.65 45.94 12.03
C VAL A 73 -25.20 46.38 12.03
N VAL A 74 -24.87 47.08 10.95
CA VAL A 74 -23.81 48.07 10.86
C VAL A 74 -23.90 49.02 12.07
N GLN A 75 -22.76 49.26 12.70
CA GLN A 75 -22.41 50.44 13.52
C GLN A 75 -23.58 51.17 14.20
N THR A 76 -23.82 50.86 15.47
CA THR A 76 -23.99 51.90 16.51
C THR A 76 -23.60 51.29 17.86
N ALA A 77 -22.90 52.08 18.65
CA ALA A 77 -22.49 51.73 20.00
C ALA A 77 -23.70 51.51 20.94
N ALA A 78 -23.45 50.72 22.00
CA ALA A 78 -24.18 50.60 23.28
C ALA A 78 -25.19 49.43 23.43
N PRO A 79 -25.43 48.97 24.68
CA PRO A 79 -24.57 48.05 25.41
C PRO A 79 -25.30 46.73 25.70
N VAL A 80 -24.55 45.62 25.71
CA VAL A 80 -25.07 44.32 26.16
C VAL A 80 -25.24 44.37 27.68
N ALA A 81 -26.39 44.88 28.14
CA ALA A 81 -26.76 44.89 29.53
C ALA A 81 -27.57 43.63 29.85
N LYS A 82 -27.08 42.90 30.88
CA LYS A 82 -27.60 41.68 31.56
C LYS A 82 -27.01 40.39 30.96
N THR A 83 -26.04 39.71 31.58
CA THR A 83 -25.47 39.71 32.94
C THR A 83 -24.01 39.26 32.80
N SER A 84 -23.03 39.87 33.50
CA SER A 84 -21.60 39.50 33.37
C SER A 84 -21.36 38.01 33.58
N GLU A 85 -22.13 37.41 34.49
CA GLU A 85 -22.09 35.98 34.81
C GLU A 85 -22.39 35.07 33.59
N THR A 86 -23.27 35.48 32.68
CA THR A 86 -23.65 34.67 31.51
C THR A 86 -22.58 34.73 30.42
N LEU A 87 -21.95 35.88 30.22
CA LEU A 87 -20.81 36.06 29.33
C LEU A 87 -19.56 35.32 29.86
N GLU A 88 -19.29 35.43 31.16
CA GLU A 88 -18.23 34.66 31.81
C GLU A 88 -18.46 33.16 31.67
N GLY A 89 -19.68 32.66 31.88
CA GLY A 89 -20.01 31.24 31.68
C GLY A 89 -19.84 30.75 30.23
N ILE A 90 -20.22 31.57 29.24
CA ILE A 90 -20.01 31.26 27.83
C ILE A 90 -18.51 31.25 27.49
N LEU A 91 -17.73 32.21 27.98
CA LEU A 91 -16.29 32.24 27.75
C LEU A 91 -15.57 31.07 28.43
N LEU A 92 -15.97 30.70 29.66
CA LEU A 92 -15.40 29.57 30.39
C LEU A 92 -15.70 28.24 29.70
N SER A 93 -16.94 28.07 29.21
CA SER A 93 -17.32 26.87 28.46
C SER A 93 -16.63 26.79 27.11
N ALA A 94 -16.49 27.90 26.38
CA ALA A 94 -15.73 27.96 25.14
C ALA A 94 -14.25 27.63 25.36
N GLN A 95 -13.64 28.13 26.45
CA GLN A 95 -12.27 27.80 26.83
C GLN A 95 -12.13 26.32 27.17
N LYS A 96 -13.01 25.77 28.00
CA LYS A 96 -13.02 24.35 28.35
C LYS A 96 -13.16 23.45 27.11
N LEU A 97 -14.02 23.84 26.17
CA LEU A 97 -14.24 23.09 24.93
C LEU A 97 -13.03 23.16 23.99
N ALA A 98 -12.31 24.29 23.99
CA ALA A 98 -11.04 24.41 23.29
C ALA A 98 -9.95 23.53 23.94
N ASP A 99 -9.83 23.54 25.27
CA ASP A 99 -8.88 22.71 26.00
C ASP A 99 -9.15 21.22 25.77
N GLU A 100 -10.43 20.81 25.79
CA GLU A 100 -10.86 19.44 25.52
C GLU A 100 -10.61 19.03 24.05
N ALA A 101 -10.75 19.96 23.10
CA ALA A 101 -10.39 19.73 21.70
C ALA A 101 -8.88 19.53 21.52
N VAL A 102 -8.05 20.34 22.19
CA VAL A 102 -6.58 20.20 22.17
C VAL A 102 -6.16 18.87 22.79
N GLN A 103 -6.73 18.51 23.95
CA GLN A 103 -6.43 17.25 24.62
C GLN A 103 -6.81 16.03 23.75
N ASN A 104 -7.98 16.08 23.10
CA ASN A 104 -8.41 15.01 22.19
C ASN A 104 -7.53 14.93 20.94
N ALA A 105 -7.10 16.06 20.39
CA ALA A 105 -6.17 16.09 19.27
C ALA A 105 -4.81 15.48 19.65
N GLN A 106 -4.30 15.81 20.85
CA GLN A 106 -3.06 15.25 21.36
C GLN A 106 -3.16 13.74 21.54
N ARG A 107 -4.24 13.25 22.18
CA ARG A 107 -4.46 11.81 22.36
C ARG A 107 -4.51 11.07 21.02
N ARG A 108 -5.21 11.62 20.03
CA ARG A 108 -5.27 11.03 18.68
C ARG A 108 -3.90 11.04 18.01
N ALA A 109 -3.11 12.09 18.18
CA ALA A 109 -1.76 12.15 17.64
C ALA A 109 -0.89 11.04 18.26
N ASP A 110 -0.95 10.87 19.58
CA ASP A 110 -0.20 9.83 20.29
C ASP A 110 -0.64 8.42 19.87
N GLU A 111 -1.96 8.21 19.67
CA GLU A 111 -2.51 6.95 19.14
C GLU A 111 -2.01 6.65 17.73
N ILE A 112 -2.00 7.65 16.83
CA ILE A 112 -1.49 7.51 15.46
C ILE A 112 0.01 7.19 15.46
N VAL A 113 0.80 7.88 16.27
CA VAL A 113 2.25 7.64 16.37
C VAL A 113 2.51 6.22 16.85
N LYS A 114 1.81 5.77 17.89
CA LYS A 114 1.94 4.43 18.41
C LYS A 114 1.56 3.37 17.37
N GLU A 115 0.45 3.56 16.66
CA GLU A 115 0.02 2.62 15.62
C GLU A 115 1.02 2.57 14.46
N ALA A 116 1.59 3.71 14.06
CA ALA A 116 2.64 3.77 13.05
C ALA A 116 3.92 3.05 13.51
N GLU A 117 4.32 3.21 14.78
CA GLU A 117 5.46 2.50 15.37
C GLU A 117 5.22 0.98 15.42
N ASP A 118 4.02 0.54 15.84
CA ASP A 118 3.65 -0.87 15.88
C ASP A 118 3.64 -1.49 14.46
N GLN A 119 3.11 -0.77 13.47
CA GLN A 119 3.14 -1.20 12.07
C GLN A 119 4.56 -1.26 11.52
N ALA A 120 5.39 -0.26 11.81
CA ALA A 120 6.79 -0.25 11.39
C ALA A 120 7.56 -1.42 12.00
N SER A 121 7.35 -1.74 13.28
CA SER A 121 7.96 -2.89 13.94
C SER A 121 7.57 -4.19 13.24
N LYS A 122 6.27 -4.39 12.96
CA LYS A 122 5.80 -5.59 12.24
C LYS A 122 6.44 -5.74 10.87
N ILE A 123 6.52 -4.66 10.10
CA ILE A 123 7.16 -4.69 8.77
C ILE A 123 8.62 -5.12 8.87
N VAL A 124 9.35 -4.64 9.88
CA VAL A 124 10.75 -5.01 10.09
C VAL A 124 10.88 -6.47 10.51
N ASP A 125 10.01 -6.94 11.40
CA ASP A 125 10.00 -8.33 11.86
C ASP A 125 9.68 -9.29 10.70
N ASP A 126 8.63 -9.01 9.93
CA ASP A 126 8.22 -9.80 8.76
C ASP A 126 9.36 -9.85 7.71
N ALA A 127 9.98 -8.70 7.41
CA ALA A 127 11.10 -8.64 6.47
C ALA A 127 12.32 -9.43 6.96
N GLN A 128 12.58 -9.44 8.27
CA GLN A 128 13.68 -10.19 8.87
C GLN A 128 13.41 -11.70 8.85
N GLU A 129 12.16 -12.12 9.07
CA GLU A 129 11.74 -13.52 8.92
C GLU A 129 11.88 -13.99 7.47
N GLU A 130 11.42 -13.21 6.50
CA GLU A 130 11.53 -13.52 5.08
C GLU A 130 13.00 -13.62 4.65
N LYS A 131 13.84 -12.68 5.08
CA LYS A 131 15.29 -12.74 4.85
C LYS A 131 15.90 -14.02 5.41
N SER A 132 15.56 -14.40 6.64
CA SER A 132 16.04 -15.62 7.28
C SER A 132 15.61 -16.88 6.52
N ALA A 133 14.39 -16.89 5.99
CA ALA A 133 13.89 -17.98 5.15
C ALA A 133 14.67 -18.07 3.82
N LEU A 134 14.88 -16.93 3.15
CA LEU A 134 15.67 -16.85 1.92
C LEU A 134 17.12 -17.28 2.13
N ASP A 135 17.76 -16.86 3.21
CA ASP A 135 19.13 -17.27 3.54
C ASP A 135 19.24 -18.78 3.74
N LYS A 136 18.25 -19.41 4.39
CA LYS A 136 18.18 -20.88 4.52
C LYS A 136 18.02 -21.56 3.17
N GLN A 137 17.11 -21.08 2.32
CA GLN A 137 16.91 -21.62 0.96
C GLN A 137 18.16 -21.48 0.10
N LEU A 138 18.85 -20.35 0.20
CA LEU A 138 20.10 -20.10 -0.51
C LEU A 138 21.21 -21.04 -0.01
N GLY A 139 21.26 -21.30 1.30
CA GLY A 139 22.14 -22.30 1.90
C GLY A 139 21.88 -23.71 1.38
N THR A 140 20.63 -24.17 1.39
CA THR A 140 20.28 -25.51 0.88
C THR A 140 20.56 -25.64 -0.61
N MET A 141 20.25 -24.61 -1.40
CA MET A 141 20.49 -24.61 -2.85
C MET A 141 21.99 -24.64 -3.18
N LYS A 142 22.83 -23.93 -2.42
CA LYS A 142 24.29 -24.02 -2.53
C LYS A 142 24.79 -25.42 -2.22
N THR A 143 24.35 -26.02 -1.11
CA THR A 143 24.74 -27.39 -0.75
C THR A 143 24.33 -28.38 -1.83
N ALA A 144 23.08 -28.32 -2.31
CA ALA A 144 22.58 -29.16 -3.39
C ALA A 144 23.40 -28.99 -4.68
N ALA A 145 23.77 -27.77 -5.04
CA ALA A 145 24.63 -27.51 -6.21
C ALA A 145 26.03 -28.11 -6.03
N THR A 146 26.63 -28.01 -4.83
CA THR A 146 27.94 -28.60 -4.55
C THR A 146 27.91 -30.12 -4.58
N GLU A 147 26.87 -30.74 -4.01
CA GLU A 147 26.67 -32.19 -4.03
C GLU A 147 26.43 -32.70 -5.44
N TYR A 148 25.57 -32.02 -6.21
CA TYR A 148 25.34 -32.36 -7.62
C TYR A 148 26.64 -32.31 -8.42
N ARG A 149 27.45 -31.25 -8.25
CA ARG A 149 28.74 -31.13 -8.92
C ARG A 149 29.69 -32.25 -8.52
N ALA A 150 29.79 -32.59 -7.24
CA ALA A 150 30.64 -33.67 -6.76
C ALA A 150 30.20 -35.03 -7.34
N ASN A 151 28.90 -35.31 -7.32
CA ASN A 151 28.31 -36.53 -7.88
C ASN A 151 28.54 -36.64 -9.38
N PHE A 152 28.39 -35.53 -10.12
CA PHE A 152 28.64 -35.50 -11.56
C PHE A 152 30.11 -35.76 -11.89
N LEU A 153 31.05 -35.13 -11.18
CA LEU A 153 32.49 -35.38 -11.37
C LEU A 153 32.85 -36.84 -11.07
N ALA A 154 32.31 -37.41 -9.98
CA ALA A 154 32.52 -38.81 -9.66
C ALA A 154 31.95 -39.76 -10.74
N MET A 155 30.80 -39.42 -11.33
CA MET A 155 30.20 -40.16 -12.44
C MET A 155 31.08 -40.11 -13.68
N VAL A 156 31.60 -38.94 -14.06
CA VAL A 156 32.51 -38.76 -15.19
C VAL A 156 33.82 -39.54 -14.97
N ASP A 157 34.42 -39.46 -13.78
CA ASP A 157 35.63 -40.22 -13.44
C ASP A 157 35.40 -41.74 -13.49
N LYS A 158 34.22 -42.19 -13.05
CA LYS A 158 33.84 -43.62 -13.15
C LYS A 158 33.78 -44.05 -14.61
N TYR A 159 33.12 -43.30 -15.49
CA TYR A 159 33.06 -43.62 -16.91
C TYR A 159 34.42 -43.56 -17.58
N LYS A 160 35.25 -42.57 -17.23
CA LYS A 160 36.63 -42.47 -17.72
C LYS A 160 37.44 -43.73 -17.37
N LYS A 161 37.41 -44.17 -16.11
CA LYS A 161 38.09 -45.40 -15.66
C LYS A 161 37.57 -46.64 -16.37
N MET A 162 36.27 -46.72 -16.65
CA MET A 162 35.68 -47.83 -17.39
C MET A 162 36.24 -47.91 -18.82
N ILE A 163 36.31 -46.77 -19.51
CA ILE A 163 36.88 -46.68 -20.86
C ILE A 163 38.38 -47.02 -20.85
N GLU A 164 39.15 -46.47 -19.91
CA GLU A 164 40.59 -46.76 -19.79
C GLU A 164 40.87 -48.25 -19.55
N ASN A 165 40.03 -48.91 -18.72
CA ASN A 165 40.13 -50.34 -18.47
C ASN A 165 39.80 -51.16 -19.72
N GLU A 166 38.74 -50.84 -20.47
CA GLU A 166 38.42 -51.52 -21.74
C GLU A 166 39.55 -51.33 -22.77
N THR A 167 40.10 -50.12 -22.88
CA THR A 167 41.18 -49.81 -23.82
C THR A 167 42.47 -50.59 -23.51
N SER A 168 42.78 -50.80 -22.23
CA SER A 168 43.91 -51.62 -21.77
C SER A 168 43.75 -53.09 -22.18
N ASP A 169 42.53 -53.62 -22.17
CA ASP A 169 42.24 -55.00 -22.55
C ASP A 169 42.40 -55.23 -24.07
N PHE A 170 42.08 -54.22 -24.89
CA PHE A 170 42.39 -54.24 -26.33
C PHE A 170 43.89 -54.18 -26.64
N SER A 171 44.68 -53.46 -25.83
CA SER A 171 46.14 -53.36 -26.01
C SER A 171 46.90 -54.64 -25.64
N LYS A 172 46.34 -55.50 -24.77
CA LYS A 172 47.01 -56.73 -24.32
C LYS A 172 46.80 -57.95 -25.24
N LYS A 173 45.93 -57.84 -26.25
CA LYS A 173 45.57 -58.93 -27.18
C LYS A 173 46.32 -58.90 -28.53
N LYS A 174 47.37 -58.08 -28.66
CA LYS A 174 48.31 -58.08 -29.81
C LYS A 174 49.69 -58.52 -29.33
#